data_AF-A0A428SHL4-F1
#
_entry.id   AF-A0A428SHL4-F1
#
_cell.length_a   1.000
_cell.length_b   1.000
_cell.length_c   1.000
_cell.angle_alpha   90.00
_cell.angle_beta   90.00
_cell.angle_gamma   90.00
#
_symmetry.space_group_name_H-M   'P 1'
#
loop_
_entity.id
_entity.type
_entity.pdbx_description
1 polymer ?
#
loop_
_entity_poly.entity_id
_entity_poly.type
_entity_poly.pdbx_seq_one_letter_code
_entity_poly.pdbx_strand_id
1 'polypeptide(L)'
;MYGQRLAELVMEAAFPPGVINILCGIGSVAGQALADHREVRKISFTGITVVGRQLLATSSKTNLKKGRGEKAKLLHGGDDSGLPSNGHFVPNTAFSDVDPTASIIQEEIFGPVACIAHFRTEEEAIELANGTSYGLASAVFTENVNRAMRVGESLESGQVTANMWGTVNVNTPFGGVKETGFGRNLGRDALDEWTHVKCIKFQVSNL
;
A
#
# COMPACT_ATOMS: atom_id res chain seq x y z
N MET A 1 20.53 -6.08 1.63
CA MET A 1 21.05 -7.42 1.29
C MET A 1 20.25 -8.15 0.21
N TYR A 2 18.92 -8.01 0.12
CA TYR A 2 18.15 -8.72 -0.93
C TYR A 2 18.49 -8.31 -2.37
N GLY A 3 18.73 -7.01 -2.64
CA GLY A 3 19.06 -6.54 -4.00
C GLY A 3 20.38 -7.08 -4.56
N GLN A 4 21.40 -7.24 -3.71
CA GLN A 4 22.69 -7.82 -4.13
C GLN A 4 22.55 -9.31 -4.47
N ARG A 5 21.79 -10.06 -3.66
CA ARG A 5 21.52 -11.47 -3.95
C ARG A 5 20.72 -11.64 -5.24
N LEU A 6 19.77 -10.76 -5.51
CA LEU A 6 19.07 -10.75 -6.81
C LEU A 6 20.04 -10.49 -7.97
N ALA A 7 21.00 -9.56 -7.81
CA ALA A 7 22.00 -9.29 -8.84
C ALA A 7 22.82 -10.54 -9.20
N GLU A 8 23.24 -11.31 -8.19
CA GLU A 8 23.94 -12.59 -8.40
C GLU A 8 23.10 -13.58 -9.19
N LEU A 9 21.82 -13.74 -8.84
CA LEU A 9 20.90 -14.64 -9.52
C LEU A 9 20.61 -14.21 -10.97
N VAL A 10 20.55 -12.90 -11.24
CA VAL A 10 20.39 -12.36 -12.59
C VAL A 10 21.60 -12.67 -13.46
N MET A 11 22.80 -12.58 -12.90
CA MET A 11 24.03 -12.96 -13.60
C MET A 11 24.08 -14.46 -13.89
N GLU A 12 23.70 -15.29 -12.92
CA GLU A 12 23.61 -16.74 -13.07
C GLU A 12 22.59 -17.15 -14.14
N ALA A 13 21.44 -16.47 -14.19
CA ALA A 13 20.41 -16.67 -15.20
C ALA A 13 20.77 -16.11 -16.59
N ALA A 14 21.95 -15.47 -16.73
CA ALA A 14 22.49 -14.98 -17.99
C ALA A 14 21.56 -14.01 -18.77
N PHE A 15 20.90 -13.09 -18.07
CA PHE A 15 20.16 -12.01 -18.73
C PHE A 15 21.09 -11.14 -19.58
N PRO A 16 20.66 -10.66 -20.76
CA PRO A 16 21.49 -9.80 -21.60
C PRO A 16 21.92 -8.51 -20.87
N PRO A 17 23.14 -7.99 -21.12
CA PRO A 17 23.61 -6.75 -20.51
C PRO A 17 22.63 -5.59 -20.72
N GLY A 18 22.35 -4.84 -19.65
CA GLY A 18 21.46 -3.68 -19.65
C GLY A 18 19.96 -3.99 -19.49
N VAL A 19 19.53 -5.26 -19.53
CA VAL A 19 18.12 -5.63 -19.32
C VAL A 19 17.70 -5.43 -17.87
N ILE A 20 18.55 -5.81 -16.92
CA ILE A 20 18.33 -5.60 -15.49
C ILE A 20 19.53 -4.82 -14.94
N ASN A 21 19.24 -3.68 -14.31
CA ASN A 21 20.24 -2.84 -13.66
C ASN A 21 19.80 -2.64 -12.20
N ILE A 22 20.69 -2.90 -11.25
CA ILE A 22 20.40 -2.75 -9.81
C ILE A 22 21.27 -1.62 -9.28
N LEU A 23 20.62 -0.55 -8.81
CA LEU A 23 21.27 0.66 -8.33
C LEU A 23 21.02 0.81 -6.83
N CYS A 24 22.09 0.92 -6.05
CA CYS A 24 22.03 1.28 -4.65
C CYS A 24 22.25 2.79 -4.53
N GLY A 25 21.27 3.52 -3.99
CA GLY A 25 21.41 4.97 -3.83
C GLY A 25 20.37 5.57 -2.90
N ILE A 26 20.63 6.79 -2.47
CA ILE A 26 19.72 7.56 -1.62
C ILE A 26 18.53 8.01 -2.48
N GLY A 27 17.31 7.86 -1.96
CA GLY A 27 16.08 8.16 -2.71
C GLY A 27 16.02 9.59 -3.27
N SER A 28 16.48 10.58 -2.49
CA SER A 28 16.52 12.00 -2.91
C SER A 28 17.52 12.29 -4.04
N VAL A 29 18.43 11.36 -4.35
CA VAL A 29 19.44 11.50 -5.39
C VAL A 29 19.16 10.52 -6.53
N ALA A 30 19.32 9.22 -6.27
CA ALA A 30 19.16 8.19 -7.29
C ALA A 30 17.70 8.00 -7.68
N GLY A 31 16.80 7.96 -6.68
CA GLY A 31 15.36 7.82 -6.93
C GLY A 31 14.77 9.01 -7.68
N GLN A 32 15.16 10.23 -7.28
CA GLN A 32 14.74 11.46 -7.94
C GLN A 32 15.28 11.56 -9.38
N ALA A 33 16.56 11.21 -9.61
CA ALA A 33 17.12 11.16 -10.95
C ALA A 33 16.37 10.18 -11.87
N LEU A 34 15.98 9.01 -11.37
CA LEU A 34 15.14 8.06 -12.13
C LEU A 34 13.75 8.63 -12.41
N ALA A 35 13.15 9.33 -11.44
CA ALA A 35 11.84 9.94 -11.59
C ALA A 35 11.82 11.08 -12.62
N ASP A 36 12.90 11.84 -12.72
CA ASP A 36 13.03 12.98 -13.64
C ASP A 36 13.49 12.57 -15.06
N HIS A 37 13.97 11.34 -15.24
CA HIS A 37 14.61 10.93 -16.49
C HIS A 37 13.59 10.70 -17.60
N ARG A 38 13.68 11.48 -18.68
CA ARG A 38 12.70 11.47 -19.79
C ARG A 38 12.54 10.14 -20.52
N GLU A 39 13.55 9.28 -20.46
CA GLU A 39 13.50 7.96 -21.09
C GLU A 39 12.86 6.87 -20.20
N VAL A 40 12.62 7.17 -18.92
CA VAL A 40 11.91 6.24 -18.04
C VAL A 40 10.43 6.27 -18.41
N ARG A 41 9.92 5.13 -18.89
CA ARG A 41 8.55 5.00 -19.42
C ARG A 41 7.52 4.58 -18.37
N LYS A 42 7.95 3.96 -17.28
CA LYS A 42 7.10 3.53 -16.16
C LYS A 42 7.94 3.47 -14.90
N ILE A 43 7.33 3.87 -13.78
CA ILE A 43 7.88 3.74 -12.43
C ILE A 43 6.90 2.90 -11.63
N SER A 44 7.41 1.84 -10.99
CA SER A 44 6.70 1.12 -9.95
C SER A 44 7.36 1.44 -8.61
N PHE A 45 6.57 1.89 -7.65
CA PHE A 45 7.06 2.32 -6.34
C PHE A 45 6.19 1.71 -5.24
N THR A 46 6.83 1.25 -4.17
CA THR A 46 6.18 0.82 -2.94
C THR A 46 6.91 1.47 -1.78
N GLY A 47 6.18 2.23 -0.98
CA GLY A 47 6.72 2.99 0.14
C GLY A 47 5.72 4.03 0.63
N ILE A 48 6.18 4.96 1.46
CA ILE A 48 5.31 5.92 2.13
C ILE A 48 4.60 6.86 1.15
N THR A 49 3.36 7.21 1.48
CA THR A 49 2.44 7.97 0.62
C THR A 49 2.98 9.35 0.22
N VAL A 50 3.74 10.02 1.10
CA VAL A 50 4.40 11.30 0.78
C VAL A 50 5.37 11.16 -0.39
N VAL A 51 6.18 10.10 -0.42
CA VAL A 51 7.12 9.85 -1.52
C VAL A 51 6.37 9.42 -2.77
N GLY A 52 5.34 8.59 -2.64
CA GLY A 52 4.47 8.22 -3.77
C GLY A 52 3.81 9.44 -4.44
N ARG A 53 3.23 10.36 -3.65
CA ARG A 53 2.69 11.63 -4.13
C ARG A 53 3.75 12.52 -4.75
N GLN A 54 4.96 12.56 -4.19
CA GLN A 54 6.07 13.29 -4.79
C GLN A 54 6.43 12.70 -6.15
N LEU A 55 6.52 11.38 -6.30
CA LEU A 55 6.81 10.74 -7.59
C LEU A 55 5.71 11.01 -8.62
N LEU A 56 4.44 10.91 -8.21
CA LEU A 56 3.31 11.28 -9.06
C LEU A 56 3.40 12.76 -9.44
N ALA A 57 3.59 13.68 -8.49
CA ALA A 57 3.72 15.11 -8.75
C ALA A 57 5.00 15.46 -9.55
N THR A 58 6.08 14.70 -9.44
CA THR A 58 7.23 14.86 -10.34
C THR A 58 6.84 14.43 -11.75
N SER A 59 6.07 13.36 -11.86
CA SER A 59 5.55 12.83 -13.13
C SER A 59 4.39 13.68 -13.71
N SER A 60 3.66 14.47 -12.90
CA SER A 60 2.40 15.13 -13.29
C SER A 60 2.11 16.54 -12.71
N LYS A 61 2.77 16.95 -11.61
CA LYS A 61 2.73 18.23 -10.86
C LYS A 61 1.34 18.67 -10.27
N THR A 62 1.00 18.30 -9.00
CA THR A 62 0.66 19.18 -7.81
C THR A 62 -0.12 18.55 -6.58
N ASN A 63 0.27 18.97 -5.33
CA ASN A 63 -0.39 19.37 -4.02
C ASN A 63 -1.18 18.55 -2.92
N LEU A 64 -0.72 18.72 -1.63
CA LEU A 64 -1.35 19.03 -0.28
C LEU A 64 -2.32 18.01 0.42
N LYS A 65 -2.56 17.90 1.76
CA LYS A 65 -2.38 18.71 3.02
C LYS A 65 -2.53 17.82 4.31
N LYS A 66 -2.29 18.41 5.52
CA LYS A 66 -2.27 17.82 6.90
C LYS A 66 -3.59 17.91 7.70
N GLY A 67 -3.76 17.07 8.74
CA GLY A 67 -4.77 17.17 9.82
C GLY A 67 -4.18 16.79 11.21
N ARG A 68 -4.86 17.07 12.33
CA ARG A 68 -4.33 16.97 13.72
C ARG A 68 -5.46 16.80 14.76
N GLY A 69 -5.19 16.06 15.84
CA GLY A 69 -5.80 16.21 17.19
C GLY A 69 -6.43 14.93 17.76
N GLU A 70 -6.13 14.54 19.01
CA GLU A 70 -6.60 13.25 19.58
C GLU A 70 -6.89 13.19 21.09
N LYS A 71 -7.84 12.33 21.42
CA LYS A 71 -8.01 11.62 22.69
C LYS A 71 -8.01 10.10 22.41
N ALA A 72 -7.23 9.32 23.14
CA ALA A 72 -7.20 7.85 23.08
C ALA A 72 -6.88 7.27 24.47
N LYS A 73 -7.39 6.07 24.78
CA LYS A 73 -7.09 5.36 26.04
C LYS A 73 -6.04 4.28 25.80
N LEU A 74 -4.90 4.36 26.49
CA LEU A 74 -3.88 3.32 26.46
C LEU A 74 -4.40 2.04 27.12
N LEU A 75 -4.43 0.94 26.37
CA LEU A 75 -4.85 -0.39 26.83
C LEU A 75 -3.66 -1.27 27.22
N HIS A 76 -2.56 -1.19 26.46
CA HIS A 76 -1.36 -1.99 26.67
C HIS A 76 -0.14 -1.29 26.04
N GLY A 77 1.06 -1.55 26.56
CA GLY A 77 2.31 -1.03 26.01
C GLY A 77 2.62 0.40 26.42
N GLY A 78 3.39 1.10 25.59
CA GLY A 78 3.85 2.48 25.84
C GLY A 78 4.99 2.62 26.86
N ASP A 79 5.40 1.54 27.54
CA ASP A 79 6.58 1.50 28.41
C ASP A 79 7.75 0.83 27.68
N ASP A 80 8.83 1.57 27.48
CA ASP A 80 10.06 1.13 26.81
C ASP A 80 11.20 0.79 27.81
N SER A 81 10.97 0.94 29.12
CA SER A 81 12.01 0.79 30.15
C SER A 81 12.63 -0.61 30.23
N GLY A 82 11.92 -1.63 29.75
CA GLY A 82 12.38 -3.03 29.68
C GLY A 82 13.05 -3.43 28.36
N LEU A 83 13.17 -2.51 27.39
CA LEU A 83 13.72 -2.83 26.07
C LEU A 83 15.25 -2.73 26.04
N PRO A 84 15.93 -3.53 25.17
CA PRO A 84 17.36 -3.40 24.99
C PRO A 84 17.75 -2.00 24.51
N SER A 85 18.80 -1.44 25.12
CA SER A 85 19.33 -0.12 24.75
C SER A 85 20.04 -0.11 23.39
N ASN A 86 20.41 -1.29 22.88
CA ASN A 86 21.06 -1.45 21.58
C ASN A 86 20.06 -1.94 20.52
N GLY A 87 19.51 -1.02 19.72
CA GLY A 87 18.64 -1.36 18.59
C GLY A 87 17.52 -0.34 18.39
N HIS A 88 16.54 -0.71 17.56
CA HIS A 88 15.35 0.10 17.28
C HIS A 88 14.09 -0.62 17.76
N PHE A 89 14.08 -1.00 19.05
CA PHE A 89 12.94 -1.70 19.65
C PHE A 89 11.84 -0.70 20.00
N VAL A 90 10.59 -1.10 19.76
CA VAL A 90 9.38 -0.35 20.11
C VAL A 90 8.43 -1.33 20.79
N PRO A 91 7.82 -0.98 21.93
CA PRO A 91 6.91 -1.89 22.62
C PRO A 91 5.60 -2.05 21.85
N ASN A 92 5.03 -3.26 21.88
CA ASN A 92 3.69 -3.49 21.37
C ASN A 92 2.70 -2.62 22.15
N THR A 93 1.95 -1.77 21.46
CA THR A 93 1.08 -0.78 22.07
C THR A 93 -0.34 -0.92 21.54
N ALA A 94 -1.34 -0.86 22.41
CA ALA A 94 -2.74 -0.91 22.01
C ALA A 94 -3.52 0.21 22.67
N PHE A 95 -4.41 0.83 21.90
CA PHE A 95 -5.36 1.83 22.37
C PHE A 95 -6.78 1.32 22.17
N SER A 96 -7.63 1.49 23.19
CA SER A 96 -9.07 1.22 23.10
C SER A 96 -9.85 2.53 23.10
N ASP A 97 -11.12 2.44 22.71
CA ASP A 97 -12.06 3.56 22.72
C ASP A 97 -11.51 4.77 21.93
N VAL A 98 -10.82 4.48 20.82
CA VAL A 98 -10.19 5.51 20.00
C VAL A 98 -11.26 6.27 19.23
N ASP A 99 -11.25 7.59 19.35
CA ASP A 99 -12.12 8.47 18.56
C ASP A 99 -11.81 8.26 17.06
N PRO A 100 -12.80 7.93 16.22
CA PRO A 100 -12.58 7.67 14.79
C PRO A 100 -11.95 8.84 14.03
N THR A 101 -12.04 10.07 14.55
CA THR A 101 -11.46 11.27 13.92
C THR A 101 -10.01 11.53 14.33
N ALA A 102 -9.48 10.71 15.23
CA ALA A 102 -8.18 10.92 15.86
C ALA A 102 -7.01 10.48 14.94
N SER A 103 -5.90 11.23 14.91
CA SER A 103 -4.73 10.94 14.06
C SER A 103 -4.12 9.53 14.19
N ILE A 104 -4.16 8.87 15.34
CA ILE A 104 -3.62 7.54 15.65
C ILE A 104 -4.40 6.44 14.95
N ILE A 105 -5.67 6.69 14.60
CA ILE A 105 -6.49 5.77 13.79
C ILE A 105 -6.61 6.23 12.33
N GLN A 106 -6.38 7.52 12.06
CA GLN A 106 -6.47 8.11 10.72
C GLN A 106 -5.16 8.11 9.94
N GLU A 107 -4.01 8.13 10.61
CA GLU A 107 -2.67 8.18 10.02
C GLU A 107 -1.93 6.86 10.21
N GLU A 108 -1.14 6.47 9.19
CA GLU A 108 -0.37 5.24 9.23
C GLU A 108 0.80 5.34 10.21
N ILE A 109 0.82 4.48 11.24
CA ILE A 109 1.86 4.45 12.27
C ILE A 109 3.08 3.63 11.83
N PHE A 110 2.87 2.57 11.05
CA PHE A 110 3.91 1.64 10.55
C PHE A 110 4.77 0.97 11.65
N GLY A 111 4.25 0.91 12.87
CA GLY A 111 4.88 0.29 14.04
C GLY A 111 3.93 -0.70 14.73
N PRO A 112 4.37 -1.34 15.83
CA PRO A 112 3.60 -2.35 16.54
C PRO A 112 2.50 -1.71 17.41
N VAL A 113 1.58 -0.97 16.78
CA VAL A 113 0.52 -0.21 17.44
C VAL A 113 -0.85 -0.62 16.89
N ALA A 114 -1.80 -0.93 17.76
CA ALA A 114 -3.18 -1.24 17.41
C ALA A 114 -4.15 -0.19 17.98
N CYS A 115 -5.10 0.25 17.14
CA CYS A 115 -6.16 1.19 17.53
C CYS A 115 -7.50 0.49 17.42
N ILE A 116 -8.28 0.50 18.51
CA ILE A 116 -9.55 -0.21 18.60
C ILE A 116 -10.67 0.81 18.78
N ALA A 117 -11.59 0.82 17.81
CA ALA A 117 -12.86 1.54 17.88
C ALA A 117 -14.02 0.55 17.98
N HIS A 118 -15.07 0.95 18.69
CA HIS A 118 -16.29 0.16 18.83
C HIS A 118 -17.33 0.58 17.80
N PHE A 119 -18.15 -0.38 17.37
CA PHE A 119 -19.35 -0.17 16.57
C PHE A 119 -20.49 -1.05 17.10
N ARG A 120 -21.72 -0.70 16.76
CA ARG A 120 -22.94 -1.42 17.15
C ARG A 120 -23.70 -2.00 15.98
N THR A 121 -23.60 -1.40 14.79
CA THR A 121 -24.30 -1.88 13.59
C THR A 121 -23.33 -2.20 12.45
N GLU A 122 -23.82 -2.95 11.47
CA GLU A 122 -23.07 -3.28 10.24
C GLU A 122 -22.75 -2.01 9.45
N GLU A 123 -23.71 -1.07 9.39
CA GLU A 123 -23.60 0.21 8.71
C GLU A 123 -22.54 1.11 9.38
N GLU A 124 -22.55 1.19 10.71
CA GLU A 124 -21.55 1.95 11.47
C GLU A 124 -20.14 1.37 11.26
N ALA A 125 -19.99 0.04 11.25
CA ALA A 125 -18.70 -0.59 10.99
C ALA A 125 -18.15 -0.23 9.59
N ILE A 126 -19.01 -0.22 8.58
CA ILE A 126 -18.66 0.16 7.21
C ILE A 126 -18.28 1.65 7.15
N GLU A 127 -19.06 2.53 7.77
CA GLU A 127 -18.78 3.97 7.82
C GLU A 127 -17.42 4.25 8.47
N LEU A 128 -17.15 3.64 9.63
CA LEU A 128 -15.88 3.79 10.34
C LEU A 128 -14.70 3.25 9.53
N ALA A 129 -14.84 2.07 8.91
CA ALA A 129 -13.79 1.45 8.11
C ALA A 129 -13.48 2.25 6.83
N ASN A 130 -14.49 2.85 6.20
CA ASN A 130 -14.33 3.68 5.01
C ASN A 130 -13.90 5.12 5.35
N GLY A 131 -14.08 5.57 6.59
CA GLY A 131 -13.77 6.91 7.10
C GLY A 131 -12.28 7.26 7.18
N THR A 132 -11.42 6.62 6.39
CA THR A 132 -9.99 6.91 6.26
C THR A 132 -9.63 7.22 4.81
N SER A 133 -8.52 7.96 4.63
CA SER A 133 -7.96 8.27 3.32
C SER A 133 -7.31 7.07 2.62
N TYR A 134 -7.13 5.94 3.31
CA TYR A 134 -6.50 4.72 2.80
C TYR A 134 -7.53 3.63 2.44
N GLY A 135 -7.12 2.68 1.61
CA GLY A 135 -7.98 1.57 1.19
C GLY A 135 -7.17 0.40 0.61
N LEU A 136 -6.13 -0.06 1.32
CA LEU A 136 -5.26 -1.14 0.86
C LEU A 136 -5.90 -2.52 1.06
N ALA A 137 -6.06 -2.89 2.32
CA ALA A 137 -6.51 -4.20 2.75
C ALA A 137 -7.41 -4.08 3.97
N SER A 138 -8.43 -4.92 4.05
CA SER A 138 -9.38 -4.98 5.16
C SER A 138 -9.73 -6.44 5.45
N ALA A 139 -10.22 -6.73 6.65
CA ALA A 139 -10.72 -8.05 6.99
C ALA A 139 -12.04 -7.99 7.74
N VAL A 140 -12.91 -8.95 7.45
CA VAL A 140 -14.19 -9.15 8.14
C VAL A 140 -14.14 -10.50 8.85
N PHE A 141 -14.32 -10.50 10.16
CA PHE A 141 -14.45 -11.72 10.95
C PHE A 141 -15.91 -11.92 11.36
N THR A 142 -16.54 -12.97 10.83
CA THR A 142 -17.94 -13.29 11.09
C THR A 142 -18.25 -14.74 10.72
N GLU A 143 -19.16 -15.36 11.46
CA GLU A 143 -19.70 -16.69 11.13
C GLU A 143 -20.74 -16.64 9.98
N ASN A 144 -21.23 -15.45 9.63
CA ASN A 144 -22.26 -15.27 8.60
C ASN A 144 -21.63 -14.88 7.26
N VAL A 145 -21.58 -15.83 6.31
CA VAL A 145 -21.01 -15.59 4.98
C VAL A 145 -21.72 -14.49 4.19
N ASN A 146 -23.04 -14.34 4.34
CA ASN A 146 -23.78 -13.27 3.65
C ASN A 146 -23.40 -11.90 4.21
N ARG A 147 -23.11 -11.81 5.51
CA ARG A 147 -22.57 -10.59 6.12
C ARG A 147 -21.17 -10.31 5.60
N ALA A 148 -20.30 -11.33 5.53
CA ALA A 148 -18.96 -11.17 4.97
C ALA A 148 -19.00 -10.61 3.53
N MET A 149 -19.90 -11.13 2.69
CA MET A 149 -20.09 -10.64 1.32
C MET A 149 -20.61 -9.20 1.28
N ARG A 150 -21.71 -8.88 1.98
CA ARG A 150 -22.28 -7.52 1.96
C ARG A 150 -21.31 -6.46 2.50
N VAL A 151 -20.66 -6.76 3.63
CA VAL A 151 -19.66 -5.86 4.21
C VAL A 151 -18.47 -5.75 3.25
N GLY A 152 -17.97 -6.87 2.73
CA GLY A 152 -16.83 -6.87 1.80
C GLY A 152 -17.08 -6.08 0.52
N GLU A 153 -18.29 -6.14 -0.05
CA GLU A 153 -18.69 -5.32 -1.21
C GLU A 153 -18.78 -3.82 -0.87
N SER A 154 -19.09 -3.49 0.39
CA SER A 154 -19.28 -2.10 0.83
C SER A 154 -17.98 -1.44 1.32
N LEU A 155 -16.95 -2.22 1.62
CA LEU A 155 -15.65 -1.69 2.05
C LEU A 155 -14.87 -1.13 0.86
N GLU A 156 -14.43 0.11 0.99
CA GLU A 156 -13.62 0.80 0.00
C GLU A 156 -12.14 0.41 0.14
N SER A 157 -11.85 -0.84 -0.15
CA SER A 157 -10.54 -1.46 0.00
C SER A 157 -10.20 -2.30 -1.22
N GLY A 158 -8.93 -2.27 -1.63
CA GLY A 158 -8.46 -3.06 -2.77
C GLY A 158 -8.43 -4.57 -2.51
N GLN A 159 -8.38 -4.96 -1.24
CA GLN A 159 -8.46 -6.35 -0.81
C GLN A 159 -9.32 -6.45 0.44
N VAL A 160 -10.30 -7.36 0.43
CA VAL A 160 -11.07 -7.73 1.63
C VAL A 160 -10.92 -9.22 1.86
N THR A 161 -10.50 -9.61 3.05
CA THR A 161 -10.45 -11.02 3.48
C THR A 161 -11.57 -11.33 4.47
N ALA A 162 -12.12 -12.54 4.40
CA ALA A 162 -13.13 -13.01 5.35
C ALA A 162 -12.53 -14.12 6.23
N ASN A 163 -12.61 -13.97 7.56
CA ASN A 163 -12.11 -14.93 8.56
C ASN A 163 -10.62 -15.28 8.44
N MET A 164 -9.83 -14.36 7.87
CA MET A 164 -8.38 -14.43 7.77
C MET A 164 -7.82 -13.01 7.67
N TRP A 165 -6.55 -12.83 8.01
CA TRP A 165 -5.85 -11.54 7.92
C TRP A 165 -4.61 -11.64 7.03
N GLY A 166 -4.36 -10.61 6.21
CA GLY A 166 -3.08 -10.42 5.51
C GLY A 166 -2.73 -11.48 4.47
N THR A 167 -3.70 -12.23 3.96
CA THR A 167 -3.43 -13.27 2.94
C THR A 167 -3.28 -12.63 1.57
N VAL A 168 -2.15 -12.90 0.92
CA VAL A 168 -1.84 -12.42 -0.43
C VAL A 168 -1.46 -13.62 -1.30
N ASN A 169 -2.02 -13.70 -2.50
CA ASN A 169 -1.72 -14.77 -3.46
C ASN A 169 -1.23 -14.20 -4.79
N VAL A 170 -0.23 -14.87 -5.38
CA VAL A 170 0.42 -14.41 -6.63
C VAL A 170 -0.53 -14.33 -7.83
N ASN A 171 -1.63 -15.09 -7.79
CA ASN A 171 -2.63 -15.16 -8.86
C ASN A 171 -3.82 -14.20 -8.66
N THR A 172 -3.86 -13.43 -7.57
CA THR A 172 -4.91 -12.45 -7.29
C THR A 172 -4.32 -11.04 -7.26
N PRO A 173 -4.98 -10.01 -7.81
CA PRO A 173 -4.47 -8.65 -7.78
C PRO A 173 -4.36 -8.13 -6.34
N PHE A 174 -3.34 -7.31 -6.10
CA PHE A 174 -3.07 -6.65 -4.83
C PHE A 174 -2.73 -5.18 -5.06
N GLY A 175 -3.41 -4.29 -4.35
CA GLY A 175 -3.24 -2.85 -4.47
C GLY A 175 -4.52 -2.16 -4.07
N GLY A 176 -4.43 -0.96 -3.50
CA GLY A 176 -5.57 -0.30 -2.87
C GLY A 176 -6.36 0.64 -3.75
N VAL A 177 -7.29 1.32 -3.11
CA VAL A 177 -8.02 2.49 -3.62
C VAL A 177 -7.64 3.73 -2.79
N LYS A 178 -8.22 4.90 -3.12
CA LYS A 178 -7.94 6.18 -2.44
C LYS A 178 -6.45 6.55 -2.46
N GLU A 179 -5.90 7.04 -1.36
CA GLU A 179 -4.49 7.46 -1.26
C GLU A 179 -3.51 6.27 -1.17
N THR A 180 -3.99 5.03 -1.08
CA THR A 180 -3.10 3.85 -1.03
C THR A 180 -2.27 3.69 -2.31
N GLY A 181 -2.80 4.12 -3.46
CA GLY A 181 -2.05 4.13 -4.71
C GLY A 181 -2.86 3.76 -5.94
N PHE A 182 -2.16 3.64 -7.07
CA PHE A 182 -2.72 3.37 -8.38
C PHE A 182 -2.18 2.08 -8.98
N GLY A 183 -3.01 1.40 -9.77
CA GLY A 183 -2.67 0.12 -10.39
C GLY A 183 -2.76 -1.07 -9.43
N ARG A 184 -2.35 -2.24 -9.93
CA ARG A 184 -2.32 -3.50 -9.17
C ARG A 184 -0.97 -4.19 -9.37
N ASN A 185 -0.48 -4.81 -8.30
CA ASN A 185 0.57 -5.82 -8.34
C ASN A 185 -0.07 -7.21 -8.28
N LEU A 186 0.68 -8.25 -8.67
CA LEU A 186 0.21 -9.65 -8.74
C LEU A 186 -0.98 -9.86 -9.71
N GLY A 187 -1.34 -11.13 -9.92
CA GLY A 187 -2.41 -11.51 -10.82
C GLY A 187 -2.16 -11.11 -12.28
N ARG A 188 -3.21 -11.20 -13.09
CA ARG A 188 -3.16 -10.81 -14.50
C ARG A 188 -3.06 -9.29 -14.67
N ASP A 189 -3.73 -8.56 -13.79
CA ASP A 189 -3.80 -7.10 -13.79
C ASP A 189 -2.39 -6.48 -13.77
N ALA A 190 -1.47 -7.02 -12.97
CA ALA A 190 -0.09 -6.55 -12.96
C ALA A 190 0.64 -6.79 -14.28
N LEU A 191 0.38 -7.91 -14.96
CA LEU A 191 0.99 -8.18 -16.27
C LEU A 191 0.49 -7.17 -17.30
N ASP A 192 -0.81 -6.88 -17.30
CA ASP A 192 -1.41 -5.92 -18.21
C ASP A 192 -0.85 -4.51 -17.97
N GLU A 193 -0.62 -4.13 -16.71
CA GLU A 193 0.03 -2.87 -16.30
C GLU A 193 1.45 -2.69 -16.85
N TRP A 194 2.20 -3.76 -17.11
CA TRP A 194 3.54 -3.69 -17.72
C TRP A 194 3.50 -3.69 -19.26
N THR A 195 2.32 -3.72 -19.85
CA THR A 195 2.11 -3.68 -21.31
C THR A 195 1.39 -2.41 -21.75
N HIS A 196 1.41 -2.11 -23.05
CA HIS A 196 0.64 -1.02 -23.63
C HIS A 196 -0.10 -1.52 -24.88
N VAL A 197 -1.41 -1.30 -24.91
CA VAL A 197 -2.25 -1.67 -26.06
C VAL A 197 -1.97 -0.70 -27.21
N LYS A 198 -1.56 -1.24 -28.36
CA LYS A 198 -1.37 -0.48 -29.60
C LYS A 198 -2.43 -0.87 -30.61
N CYS A 199 -3.23 0.10 -31.04
CA CYS A 199 -4.16 -0.08 -32.16
C CYS A 199 -3.46 0.28 -33.47
N ILE A 200 -3.46 -0.64 -34.43
CA ILE A 200 -2.99 -0.40 -35.80
C ILE A 200 -4.20 -0.53 -36.73
N LYS A 201 -4.51 0.53 -37.47
CA LYS A 201 -5.63 0.56 -38.42
C LYS A 201 -5.07 0.72 -39.82
N PHE A 202 -5.49 -0.16 -40.72
CA PHE A 202 -5.19 -0.05 -42.14
C PHE A 202 -6.50 0.16 -42.89
N GLN A 203 -6.52 1.12 -43.81
CA GLN A 203 -7.54 1.20 -44.84
C GLN A 203 -7.01 0.47 -46.07
N VAL A 204 -7.62 -0.65 -46.43
CA VAL A 204 -7.32 -1.37 -47.67
C VAL A 204 -8.35 -0.92 -48.71
N SER A 205 -7.90 -0.21 -49.74
CA SER A 205 -8.76 0.23 -50.86
C SER A 205 -8.53 -0.70 -52.05
N ASN A 206 -9.62 -1.13 -52.71
CA ASN A 206 -9.73 -2.06 -53.86
C ASN A 206 -9.94 -3.56 -53.55
N LEU A 207 -11.09 -3.91 -52.98
CA LEU A 207 -11.85 -5.11 -53.36
C LEU A 207 -13.15 -4.68 -54.04
#